data_AF-A0A1Y2GXW5-F1
#
_entry.id   AF-A0A1Y2GXW5-F1
#
_cell.length_a   1.000
_cell.length_b   1.000
_cell.length_c   1.000
_cell.angle_alpha   90.00
_cell.angle_beta   90.00
_cell.angle_gamma   90.00
#
_symmetry.space_group_name_H-M   'P 1'
#
loop_
_entity.id
_entity.type
_entity.pdbx_description
1 polymer ?
#
loop_
_entity_poly.entity_id
_entity_poly.type
_entity_poly.pdbx_seq_one_letter_code
_entity_poly.pdbx_strand_id
1 'polypeptide(L)' 'MILDPYIREKVHYYDRNHLVTDPAKYYRVGPVTDLWTEEERQTFIQRYLIYPKQFGKIAAGIEGKTASQCVLFYYREKK' A
#
# COMPACT_ATOMS: atom_id res chain seq x y z
N MET A 1 39.28 -0.85 0.61
CA MET A 1 39.96 -1.82 1.50
C MET A 1 40.32 -3.02 0.64
N ILE A 2 41.61 -3.33 0.49
CA ILE A 2 42.04 -4.50 -0.30
C ILE A 2 42.00 -5.70 0.64
N LEU A 3 41.15 -6.68 0.34
CA LEU A 3 41.06 -7.93 1.09
C LEU A 3 42.11 -8.91 0.59
N ASP A 4 42.67 -9.67 1.52
CA ASP A 4 43.51 -10.83 1.22
C ASP A 4 42.78 -11.81 0.26
N PRO A 5 43.47 -12.44 -0.71
CA PRO A 5 42.86 -13.31 -1.71
C PRO A 5 42.01 -14.44 -1.13
N TYR A 6 42.42 -15.03 0.00
CA TYR A 6 41.67 -16.11 0.66
C TYR A 6 40.36 -15.61 1.28
N ILE A 7 40.39 -14.42 1.87
CA ILE A 7 39.21 -13.78 2.42
C ILE A 7 38.26 -13.39 1.28
N ARG A 8 38.79 -12.80 0.20
CA ARG A 8 38.01 -12.36 -0.97
C ARG A 8 37.18 -13.48 -1.60
N GLU A 9 37.69 -14.71 -1.66
CA GLU A 9 36.95 -15.87 -2.16
C GLU A 9 35.85 -16.34 -1.20
N LYS A 10 35.98 -16.06 0.10
CA LYS A 10 35.02 -16.47 1.14
C LYS A 10 33.93 -15.44 1.44
N VAL A 11 34.17 -14.16 1.19
CA VAL A 11 33.17 -13.10 1.43
C VAL A 11 32.44 -12.74 0.14
N HIS A 12 31.14 -13.04 0.11
CA HIS A 12 30.24 -12.49 -0.89
C HIS A 12 29.65 -11.17 -0.40
N TYR A 13 29.73 -10.13 -1.24
CA TYR A 13 29.00 -8.88 -1.01
C TYR A 13 27.50 -9.16 -1.16
N TYR A 14 26.76 -9.06 -0.06
CA TYR A 14 25.31 -9.13 -0.09
C TYR A 14 24.75 -7.72 -0.21
N ASP A 15 24.32 -7.37 -1.43
CA ASP A 15 23.76 -6.06 -1.70
C ASP A 15 22.40 -5.89 -1.01
N ARG A 16 22.30 -4.87 -0.15
CA ARG A 16 21.09 -4.49 0.58
C ARG A 16 20.58 -3.11 0.17
N ASN A 17 21.02 -2.58 -0.97
CA ASN A 17 20.58 -1.28 -1.48
C ASN A 17 19.09 -1.20 -1.84
N HIS A 18 18.34 -2.31 -1.74
CA HIS A 18 16.93 -2.41 -2.09
C HIS A 18 16.64 -1.94 -3.52
N LEU A 19 17.56 -2.20 -4.46
CA LEU A 19 17.38 -1.85 -5.86
C LEU A 19 16.10 -2.48 -6.42
N VAL A 20 15.13 -1.64 -6.76
CA VAL A 20 13.91 -2.05 -7.45
C VAL A 20 14.14 -1.93 -8.96
N THR A 21 14.38 -3.06 -9.62
CA THR A 21 14.64 -3.12 -11.07
C THR A 21 13.39 -2.97 -11.93
N ASP A 22 12.24 -3.36 -11.38
CA ASP A 22 10.92 -3.19 -12.01
C ASP A 22 9.95 -2.56 -11.01
N PRO A 23 9.83 -1.23 -11.02
CA PRO A 23 8.95 -0.51 -10.10
C PRO A 23 7.47 -0.87 -10.27
N ALA A 24 7.00 -1.11 -11.49
CA ALA A 24 5.59 -1.40 -11.75
C ALA A 24 5.20 -2.75 -11.11
N LYS A 25 6.04 -3.76 -11.27
CA LYS A 25 5.85 -5.07 -10.62
C LYS A 25 6.03 -4.99 -9.11
N TYR A 26 7.07 -4.30 -8.64
CA TYR A 26 7.39 -4.20 -7.21
C TYR A 26 6.28 -3.51 -6.41
N TYR A 27 5.82 -2.35 -6.89
CA TYR A 27 4.74 -1.59 -6.25
C TYR A 27 3.34 -2.05 -6.68
N ARG A 28 3.24 -3.08 -7.53
CA ARG A 28 1.98 -3.61 -8.05
C ARG A 28 1.11 -2.50 -8.65
N VAL A 29 1.75 -1.63 -9.45
CA VAL A 29 1.09 -0.57 -10.23
C VAL A 29 0.36 -1.20 -11.42
N GLY A 30 -0.59 -2.08 -11.13
CA GLY A 30 -1.52 -2.65 -12.11
C GLY A 30 -2.83 -1.85 -12.15
N PRO A 31 -3.79 -2.25 -13.01
CA PRO A 31 -5.13 -1.69 -12.97
C PRO A 31 -5.69 -1.80 -11.54
N VAL A 32 -6.07 -0.65 -11.00
CA VAL A 32 -6.62 -0.53 -9.65
C VAL A 32 -7.90 -1.36 -9.58
N THR A 33 -7.86 -2.49 -8.87
CA THR A 33 -9.05 -3.33 -8.60
C THR A 33 -9.92 -2.76 -7.50
N ASP A 34 -9.55 -1.61 -6.93
CA ASP A 34 -10.31 -0.90 -5.91
C ASP A 34 -11.50 -0.16 -6.55
N LEU A 35 -12.44 -0.95 -7.06
CA LEU A 35 -13.72 -0.50 -7.58
C LEU A 35 -14.64 -0.16 -6.40
N TRP A 36 -15.26 1.00 -6.47
CA TRP A 36 -16.22 1.48 -5.47
C TRP A 36 -17.61 1.58 -6.09
N THR A 37 -18.58 0.83 -5.56
CA THR A 37 -19.99 0.99 -5.95
C THR A 37 -20.57 2.26 -5.32
N GLU A 38 -21.71 2.72 -5.79
CA GLU A 38 -22.36 3.90 -5.22
C GLU A 38 -22.79 3.66 -3.77
N GLU A 39 -23.23 2.45 -3.45
CA GLU A 39 -23.62 2.04 -2.10
C GLU A 39 -22.42 2.06 -1.14
N GLU A 40 -21.25 1.59 -1.60
CA GLU A 40 -20.01 1.63 -0.82
C GLU A 40 -19.56 3.07 -0.56
N ARG A 41 -19.65 3.97 -1.56
CA ARG A 41 -19.34 5.39 -1.42
C ARG A 41 -20.27 6.07 -0.42
N GLN A 42 -21.57 5.83 -0.54
CA GLN A 42 -22.55 6.41 0.37
C GLN A 42 -22.31 5.92 1.80
N THR A 43 -22.04 4.62 1.97
CA THR A 43 -21.70 4.04 3.28
C THR A 43 -20.43 4.66 3.85
N PHE A 44 -19.41 4.88 3.02
CA PHE A 44 -18.20 5.58 3.42
C PHE A 44 -18.49 6.98 3.94
N ILE A 45 -19.27 7.78 3.21
CA ILE A 45 -19.62 9.16 3.59
C ILE A 45 -20.36 9.17 4.93
N GLN A 46 -21.41 8.36 5.07
CA GLN A 46 -22.20 8.27 6.31
C GLN A 46 -21.33 7.89 7.51
N ARG A 47 -20.45 6.90 7.35
CA ARG A 47 -19.56 6.47 8.44
C ARG A 47 -18.45 7.49 8.72
N TYR A 48 -17.97 8.22 7.72
CA TYR A 48 -16.98 9.28 7.91
C TYR A 48 -17.54 10.45 8.74
N LEU A 49 -18.82 10.80 8.54
CA LEU A 49 -19.50 11.83 9.35
C LEU A 49 -19.55 11.44 10.85
N ILE A 50 -19.69 10.15 11.15
CA ILE A 50 -19.73 9.63 12.53
C ILE A 50 -18.31 9.42 13.09
N TYR A 51 -17.39 8.92 12.25
CA TYR A 51 -16.05 8.46 12.64
C TYR A 51 -14.96 9.15 11.80
N PRO A 52 -14.76 10.47 11.95
CA PRO A 52 -13.87 11.24 11.09
C PRO A 52 -12.44 10.67 11.15
N LYS A 53 -11.93 10.29 9.99
CA LYS A 53 -10.59 9.70 9.76
C LYS A 53 -10.29 8.41 10.55
N GLN A 54 -11.29 7.77 11.17
CA GLN A 54 -11.11 6.46 11.81
C GLN A 54 -11.38 5.34 10.80
N PHE A 55 -10.49 5.20 9.81
CA PHE A 55 -10.70 4.34 8.63
C PHE A 55 -10.92 2.85 8.95
N GLY A 56 -10.42 2.36 10.09
CA GLY A 56 -10.73 1.01 10.56
C GLY A 56 -12.22 0.81 10.89
N LYS A 57 -12.86 1.80 11.54
CA LYS A 57 -14.30 1.78 11.86
C LYS A 57 -15.19 2.00 10.63
N ILE A 58 -14.69 2.78 9.68
CA ILE A 58 -15.35 3.00 8.40
C ILE A 58 -15.34 1.69 7.60
N ALA A 59 -14.16 1.07 7.41
CA ALA A 59 -14.01 -0.21 6.72
C ALA A 59 -14.85 -1.34 7.32
N ALA A 60 -14.98 -1.38 8.65
CA ALA A 60 -15.83 -2.37 9.33
C ALA A 60 -17.32 -2.33 8.92
N GLY A 61 -17.78 -1.27 8.24
CA GLY A 61 -19.13 -1.19 7.68
C GLY A 61 -19.22 -1.31 6.17
N ILE A 62 -18.13 -1.63 5.47
CA ILE A 62 -18.09 -1.77 4.01
C ILE A 62 -17.47 -3.12 3.69
N GLU A 63 -18.31 -4.08 3.34
CA GLU A 63 -17.87 -5.44 3.05
C GLU A 63 -16.86 -5.46 1.88
N GLY A 64 -15.77 -6.20 2.02
CA GLY A 64 -14.74 -6.29 0.99
C GLY A 64 -13.80 -5.07 0.89
N LYS A 65 -13.96 -4.03 1.71
CA LYS A 65 -13.02 -2.89 1.78
C LYS A 65 -12.19 -2.92 3.05
N THR A 66 -10.88 -2.77 2.88
CA THR A 66 -9.92 -2.66 3.98
C THR A 66 -9.78 -1.21 4.45
N ALA A 67 -9.21 -1.02 5.65
CA ALA A 67 -8.86 0.32 6.15
C ALA A 67 -7.91 1.06 5.19
N SER A 68 -6.94 0.35 4.59
CA SER A 68 -6.01 0.93 3.61
C SER A 68 -6.72 1.42 2.35
N GLN A 69 -7.71 0.67 1.84
CA GLN A 69 -8.54 1.10 0.71
C GLN A 69 -9.39 2.33 1.08
N CYS A 70 -9.96 2.36 2.28
CA CYS A 70 -10.69 3.52 2.79
C CYS A 70 -9.81 4.79 2.88
N VAL A 71 -8.55 4.64 3.29
CA VAL A 71 -7.56 5.74 3.26
C VAL A 71 -7.32 6.21 1.83
N LEU A 72 -7.05 5.29 0.90
CA LEU A 72 -6.81 5.63 -0.50
C LEU A 72 -8.01 6.33 -1.14
N PHE A 73 -9.23 5.82 -0.89
CA PHE A 73 -10.48 6.42 -1.34
C PHE A 73 -10.61 7.86 -0.85
N TYR A 74 -10.40 8.11 0.45
CA TYR A 74 -10.43 9.46 1.01
C TYR A 74 -9.47 10.41 0.28
N TYR A 75 -8.20 10.03 0.10
CA TYR A 75 -7.23 10.92 -0.55
C TYR A 75 -7.49 11.13 -2.04
N ARG A 76 -8.19 10.20 -2.72
CA ARG A 76 -8.61 10.35 -4.13
C ARG A 76 -9.80 11.29 -4.28
N GLU A 77 -10.79 11.20 -3.39
CA GLU A 77 -12.08 11.87 -3.52
C GLU A 77 -12.18 13.21 -2.76
N LYS A 78 -11.37 13.44 -1.72
CA LYS A 78 -11.49 14.62 -0.82
C LYS A 78 -11.21 16.01 -1.43
N LYS A 79 -11.12 16.12 -2.75
CA LYS A 79 -10.82 17.40 -3.41
C LYS A 79 -11.84 18.47 -3.06
#